data_AF-A0A7S1JFA0-F1
#
_entry.id   AF-A0A7S1JFA0-F1
#
_cell.length_a   1.000
_cell.length_b   1.000
_cell.length_c   1.000
_cell.angle_alpha   90.00
_cell.angle_beta   90.00
_cell.angle_gamma   90.00
#
_symmetry.space_group_name_H-M   'P 1'
#
loop_
_entity.id
_entity.type
_entity.pdbx_description
1 polymer ?
#
loop_
_entity_poly.entity_id
_entity_poly.type
_entity_poly.pdbx_seq_one_letter_code
_entity_poly.pdbx_strand_id
1 'polypeptide(L)'
;NFRGGVPLSLGLLPADWDMLYLDYCIPHNPPLFNAHFFKCKYTWSTGAYVLSKRGVRKLLKNLPVDGPVDNYIAKQQWTGTFNAYIANIGTQKFCNQQMADSDIEHSISAPSPKAENGGGSVVRGLSAPPGRTNRSESG
;
A
#
# COMPACT_ATOMS: atom_id res chain seq x y z
N ASN A 1 28.00 -15.39 -5.06
CA ASN A 1 27.96 -16.44 -6.10
C ASN A 1 26.56 -16.49 -6.73
N PHE A 2 26.30 -15.66 -7.75
CA PHE A 2 25.07 -15.73 -8.56
C PHE A 2 25.21 -16.88 -9.57
N ARG A 3 24.96 -18.12 -9.13
CA ARG A 3 24.98 -19.29 -10.03
C ARG A 3 23.55 -19.63 -10.43
N GLY A 4 23.20 -19.40 -11.70
CA GLY A 4 21.92 -19.80 -12.29
C GLY A 4 21.00 -18.67 -12.78
N GLY A 5 21.51 -17.44 -12.90
CA GLY A 5 20.71 -16.31 -13.38
C GLY A 5 20.25 -16.53 -14.82
N VAL A 6 18.94 -16.72 -15.02
CA VAL A 6 18.32 -16.61 -16.34
C VAL A 6 18.64 -15.20 -16.87
N PRO A 7 19.27 -15.05 -18.05
CA PRO A 7 19.63 -13.75 -18.57
C PRO A 7 18.37 -12.90 -18.69
N LEU A 8 18.33 -11.81 -17.92
CA LEU A 8 17.19 -10.92 -17.88
C LEU A 8 17.26 -9.98 -19.08
N SER A 9 16.59 -10.38 -20.18
CA SER A 9 16.52 -9.56 -21.39
C SER A 9 15.39 -8.56 -21.27
N LEU A 10 15.73 -7.26 -21.29
CA LEU A 10 14.73 -6.18 -21.33
C LEU A 10 13.86 -6.23 -22.61
N GLY A 11 14.31 -6.92 -23.66
CA GLY A 11 13.53 -7.12 -24.89
C GLY A 11 12.34 -8.08 -24.73
N LEU A 12 12.26 -8.81 -23.62
CA LEU A 12 11.13 -9.70 -23.30
C LEU A 12 10.02 -8.98 -22.52
N LEU A 13 10.24 -7.72 -22.12
CA LEU A 13 9.19 -6.87 -21.56
C LEU A 13 8.26 -6.36 -22.67
N PRO A 14 6.97 -6.15 -22.39
CA PRO A 14 6.06 -5.62 -23.38
C PRO A 14 6.42 -4.17 -23.73
N ALA A 15 6.18 -3.75 -24.97
CA ALA A 15 6.56 -2.42 -25.45
C ALA A 15 6.04 -1.27 -24.56
N ASP A 16 4.95 -1.50 -23.84
CA ASP A 16 4.31 -0.57 -22.91
C ASP A 16 4.81 -0.65 -21.44
N TRP A 17 5.97 -1.25 -21.17
CA TRP A 17 6.59 -1.27 -19.83
C TRP A 17 7.19 0.08 -19.38
N ASP A 18 6.83 0.54 -18.19
CA ASP A 18 7.32 1.79 -17.61
C ASP A 18 8.40 1.55 -16.55
N MET A 19 8.28 0.45 -15.80
CA MET A 19 9.20 0.10 -14.72
C MET A 19 9.37 -1.42 -14.59
N LEU A 20 10.57 -1.84 -14.23
CA LEU A 20 10.91 -3.21 -13.85
C LEU A 20 11.50 -3.20 -12.44
N TYR A 21 10.89 -3.94 -11.52
CA TYR A 21 11.45 -4.20 -10.20
C TYR A 21 12.45 -5.34 -10.24
N LEU A 22 13.62 -5.11 -9.63
CA LEU A 22 14.68 -6.10 -9.41
C LEU A 22 14.69 -6.59 -7.96
N ASP A 23 14.31 -5.71 -7.03
CA ASP A 23 13.99 -6.06 -5.64
C ASP A 23 12.55 -5.62 -5.38
N TYR A 24 11.75 -6.47 -4.74
CA TYR A 24 10.34 -6.23 -4.52
C TYR A 24 9.84 -6.87 -3.24
N CYS A 25 8.84 -6.23 -2.67
CA CYS A 25 8.05 -6.70 -1.56
C CYS A 25 6.57 -6.48 -1.92
N ILE A 26 5.80 -7.56 -1.92
CA ILE A 26 4.39 -7.58 -2.35
C ILE A 26 3.52 -8.40 -1.39
N PRO A 27 2.25 -8.01 -1.17
CA PRO A 27 1.36 -8.70 -0.25
C PRO A 27 0.68 -9.93 -0.86
N HIS A 28 0.69 -10.08 -2.19
CA HIS A 28 0.05 -11.18 -2.91
C HIS A 28 0.91 -11.66 -4.08
N ASN A 29 0.67 -12.90 -4.53
CA ASN A 29 1.34 -13.43 -5.72
C ASN A 29 0.85 -12.68 -6.98
N PRO A 30 1.76 -12.04 -7.73
CA PRO A 30 1.39 -11.29 -8.92
C PRO A 30 1.16 -12.26 -10.07
N PRO A 31 0.27 -11.93 -11.03
CA PRO A 31 0.04 -12.79 -12.18
C PRO A 31 1.31 -12.88 -13.04
N LEU A 32 1.64 -14.11 -13.47
CA LEU A 32 2.75 -14.35 -14.39
C LEU A 32 2.43 -13.70 -15.74
N PHE A 33 3.34 -12.87 -16.25
CA PHE A 33 3.23 -12.29 -17.59
C PHE A 33 3.91 -13.20 -18.63
N ASN A 34 5.13 -13.64 -18.34
CA ASN A 34 5.85 -14.66 -19.08
C ASN A 34 6.84 -15.39 -18.14
N ALA A 35 7.63 -16.33 -18.67
CA ALA A 35 8.59 -17.10 -17.85
C ALA A 35 9.55 -16.24 -17.00
N HIS A 36 9.81 -14.99 -17.42
CA HIS A 36 10.79 -14.09 -16.82
C HIS A 36 10.19 -12.97 -15.98
N PHE A 37 8.90 -12.68 -16.14
CA PHE A 37 8.29 -11.50 -15.53
C PHE A 37 6.89 -11.77 -14.99
N PHE A 38 6.58 -11.12 -13.88
CA PHE A 38 5.23 -10.96 -13.38
C PHE A 38 4.71 -9.56 -13.68
N LYS A 39 3.41 -9.44 -13.95
CA LYS A 39 2.76 -8.12 -14.05
C LYS A 39 2.54 -7.59 -12.65
N CYS A 40 3.05 -6.41 -12.38
CA CYS A 40 2.89 -5.77 -11.08
C CYS A 40 1.72 -4.79 -11.10
N LYS A 41 0.80 -4.94 -10.13
CA LYS A 41 -0.27 -3.97 -9.88
C LYS A 41 0.02 -3.06 -8.69
N TYR A 42 0.91 -3.48 -7.79
CA TYR A 42 1.18 -2.81 -6.54
C TYR A 42 2.47 -3.37 -5.88
N THR A 43 3.39 -2.50 -5.44
CA THR A 43 4.58 -2.87 -4.65
C THR A 43 4.76 -1.93 -3.46
N TRP A 44 5.33 -2.43 -2.37
CA TRP A 44 5.67 -1.62 -1.19
C TRP A 44 7.11 -1.16 -1.11
N SER A 45 7.97 -1.49 -2.08
CA SER A 45 9.37 -1.10 -2.03
C SER A 45 9.91 -0.65 -3.38
N THR A 46 10.77 0.36 -3.32
CA THR A 46 11.53 0.91 -4.45
C THR A 46 13.03 0.65 -4.27
N GLY A 47 13.40 -0.51 -3.71
CA GLY A 47 14.78 -0.83 -3.34
C GLY A 47 15.72 -0.98 -4.55
N ALA A 48 15.28 -1.68 -5.60
CA ALA A 48 16.04 -1.80 -6.84
C ALA A 48 15.10 -1.92 -8.04
N TYR A 49 15.30 -1.06 -9.04
CA TYR A 49 14.43 -0.99 -10.21
C TYR A 49 15.12 -0.40 -11.44
N VAL A 50 14.50 -0.58 -12.59
CA VAL A 50 14.84 0.05 -13.87
C VAL A 50 13.61 0.80 -14.37
N LEU A 51 13.80 2.03 -14.84
CA LEU A 51 12.75 2.83 -15.49
C LEU A 51 12.99 2.89 -16.99
N SER A 52 11.91 2.76 -17.77
CA SER A 52 11.96 3.09 -19.19
C SER A 52 11.91 4.62 -19.37
N LYS A 53 12.42 5.10 -20.51
CA LYS A 53 12.32 6.53 -20.86
C LYS A 53 10.86 7.01 -20.87
N ARG A 54 9.91 6.15 -21.24
CA ARG A 54 8.48 6.46 -21.17
C ARG A 54 8.01 6.55 -19.72
N GLY A 55 8.39 5.61 -18.87
CA GLY A 55 8.08 5.63 -17.44
C GLY A 55 8.53 6.93 -16.76
N VAL A 56 9.79 7.34 -16.98
CA VAL A 56 10.32 8.61 -16.46
C VAL A 56 9.45 9.79 -16.89
N ARG A 57 9.11 9.87 -18.19
CA ARG A 57 8.26 10.96 -18.71
C ARG A 57 6.86 10.97 -18.09
N LYS A 58 6.27 9.80 -17.80
CA LYS A 58 4.98 9.71 -17.12
C LYS A 58 5.06 10.25 -15.69
N LEU A 59 6.11 9.86 -14.94
CA LEU A 59 6.32 10.35 -13.57
C LEU A 59 6.52 11.87 -13.53
N LEU A 60 7.32 12.41 -14.45
CA LEU A 60 7.57 13.86 -14.54
C LEU A 60 6.31 14.67 -14.89
N LYS A 61 5.40 14.11 -15.71
CA LYS A 61 4.13 14.76 -16.06
C LYS A 61 3.13 14.82 -14.89
N ASN A 62 3.30 13.96 -13.89
CA ASN A 62 2.39 13.81 -12.77
C ASN A 62 2.96 14.43 -11.47
N LEU A 63 3.96 15.30 -11.57
CA LEU A 63 4.43 16.09 -10.44
C LEU A 63 3.37 17.11 -9.98
N PRO A 64 3.35 17.49 -8.68
CA PRO A 64 4.25 17.04 -7.62
C PRO A 64 3.94 15.65 -7.06
N VAL A 65 4.93 15.02 -6.43
CA VAL A 65 4.74 13.76 -5.68
C VAL A 65 4.00 14.07 -4.36
N ASP A 66 2.92 13.34 -4.07
CA ASP A 66 2.00 13.59 -2.95
C ASP A 66 2.18 12.62 -1.75
N GLY A 67 3.37 12.05 -1.57
CA GLY A 67 3.69 11.14 -0.46
C GLY A 67 5.02 10.39 -0.64
N PRO A 68 5.25 9.31 0.13
CA PRO A 68 6.37 8.41 -0.10
C PRO A 68 6.40 7.90 -1.55
N VAL A 69 7.59 7.82 -2.14
CA VAL A 69 7.76 7.56 -3.58
C VAL A 69 7.18 6.21 -4.01
N ASP A 70 7.32 5.20 -3.16
CA ASP A 70 6.74 3.87 -3.29
C ASP A 70 5.22 3.92 -3.33
N ASN A 71 4.58 4.60 -2.37
CA ASN A 71 3.12 4.77 -2.36
C ASN A 71 2.62 5.58 -3.57
N TYR A 72 3.35 6.63 -3.95
CA TYR A 72 3.03 7.42 -5.14
C TYR A 72 3.07 6.56 -6.41
N ILE A 73 4.16 5.81 -6.64
CA ILE A 73 4.29 4.92 -7.81
C ILE A 73 3.21 3.83 -7.77
N ALA A 74 2.96 3.24 -6.60
CA ALA A 74 1.96 2.21 -6.42
C ALA A 74 0.54 2.71 -6.71
N LYS A 75 0.21 3.96 -6.36
CA LYS A 75 -1.03 4.64 -6.77
C LYS A 75 -1.13 4.74 -8.30
N GLN A 76 -0.06 5.14 -8.99
CA GLN A 76 -0.05 5.22 -10.46
C GLN A 76 -0.21 3.85 -11.14
N GLN A 77 0.34 2.79 -10.54
CA GLN A 77 0.15 1.42 -11.01
C GLN A 77 -1.31 0.97 -10.84
N TRP A 78 -1.88 1.24 -9.66
CA TRP A 78 -3.26 0.90 -9.33
C TRP A 78 -4.27 1.59 -10.26
N THR A 79 -4.03 2.85 -10.60
CA THR A 79 -4.88 3.61 -11.55
C THR A 79 -4.66 3.20 -13.02
N GLY A 80 -3.72 2.31 -13.31
CA GLY A 80 -3.43 1.85 -14.67
C GLY A 80 -2.68 2.88 -15.53
N THR A 81 -2.18 3.97 -14.94
CA THR A 81 -1.43 5.01 -15.67
C THR A 81 0.04 4.63 -15.83
N PHE A 82 0.53 3.69 -15.00
CA PHE A 82 1.93 3.29 -14.94
C PHE A 82 2.10 1.76 -14.95
N ASN A 83 2.79 1.25 -15.96
CA ASN A 83 2.95 -0.19 -16.20
C ASN A 83 4.24 -0.72 -15.56
N ALA A 84 4.11 -1.47 -14.47
CA ALA A 84 5.25 -2.08 -13.81
C ALA A 84 5.27 -3.62 -13.95
N TYR A 85 6.48 -4.16 -13.93
CA TYR A 85 6.76 -5.59 -13.99
C TYR A 85 7.77 -5.97 -12.90
N ILE A 86 7.77 -7.24 -12.51
CA ILE A 86 8.71 -7.79 -11.53
C ILE A 86 9.55 -8.86 -12.21
N ALA A 87 10.86 -8.81 -11.99
CA ALA A 87 11.79 -9.84 -12.42
C ALA A 87 11.54 -11.17 -11.68
N ASN A 88 11.31 -12.24 -12.44
CA ASN A 88 11.23 -13.61 -11.90
C ASN A 88 12.63 -14.20 -11.71
N ILE A 89 13.38 -13.66 -10.74
CA ILE A 89 14.77 -14.04 -10.47
C ILE A 89 14.95 -14.77 -9.12
N GLY A 90 13.85 -15.31 -8.57
CA GLY A 90 13.88 -16.10 -7.34
C GLY A 90 14.03 -15.30 -6.04
N THR A 91 14.11 -13.97 -6.09
CA THR A 91 14.20 -13.09 -4.91
C THR A 91 12.82 -12.58 -4.48
N GLN A 92 11.83 -13.47 -4.34
CA GLN A 92 10.56 -13.11 -3.73
C GLN A 92 10.76 -12.98 -2.22
N LYS A 93 10.93 -11.75 -1.73
CA LYS A 93 10.83 -11.46 -0.31
C LYS A 93 9.35 -11.24 -0.01
N PHE A 94 8.70 -12.23 0.62
CA PHE A 94 7.46 -11.94 1.31
C PHE A 94 7.79 -11.00 2.45
N CYS A 95 7.22 -9.81 2.42
CA CYS A 95 7.33 -8.89 3.55
C CYS A 95 6.41 -9.42 4.64
N ASN A 96 6.94 -10.30 5.48
CA ASN A 96 6.49 -10.35 6.85
C ASN A 96 6.68 -8.93 7.37
N GLN A 97 5.61 -8.28 7.81
CA GLN A 97 5.61 -6.88 8.27
C GLN A 97 6.68 -6.67 9.34
N GLN A 98 7.91 -6.38 8.93
CA GLN A 98 8.86 -5.65 9.74
C GLN A 98 8.78 -4.22 9.24
N MET A 99 7.66 -3.59 9.60
CA MET A 99 7.72 -2.20 10.06
C MET A 99 8.56 -2.22 11.34
N ALA A 100 9.88 -2.39 11.17
CA ALA A 100 10.83 -2.10 12.23
C ALA A 100 10.79 -0.58 12.37
N ASP A 101 10.10 -0.13 13.42
CA ASP A 101 10.02 1.23 13.95
C ASP A 101 10.82 2.25 13.14
N SER A 102 10.18 2.83 12.12
CA SER A 102 10.63 4.13 11.63
C SER A 102 10.08 5.15 12.62
N ASP A 103 10.83 5.38 13.69
CA ASP A 103 10.64 6.47 14.66
C ASP A 103 10.71 7.81 13.92
N ILE A 104 9.62 8.15 13.24
CA ILE A 104 9.32 9.49 12.77
C ILE A 104 8.26 10.00 13.73
N GLU A 105 8.66 10.85 14.68
CA GLU A 105 7.68 11.56 15.49
C GLU A 105 6.81 12.43 14.56
N HIS A 106 5.54 12.05 14.41
CA HIS A 106 4.54 12.92 13.82
C HIS A 106 4.24 14.03 14.84
N SER A 107 4.88 15.19 14.67
CA SER A 107 4.64 16.38 15.49
C SER A 107 3.23 16.95 15.24
N ILE A 108 2.21 16.29 15.76
CA ILE A 108 0.89 16.87 16.05
C ILE A 108 0.54 16.45 17.46
N SER A 109 1.00 17.25 18.43
CA SER A 109 0.37 17.30 19.73
C SER A 109 -0.99 17.99 19.55
N ALA A 110 -2.06 17.19 19.41
CA ALA A 110 -3.38 17.68 19.76
C ALA A 110 -3.53 17.51 21.28
N PRO A 111 -3.79 18.57 22.05
CA PRO A 111 -4.03 18.43 23.47
C PRO A 111 -5.32 17.62 23.69
N SER A 112 -5.21 16.49 24.38
CA SER A 112 -6.37 15.75 24.87
C SER A 112 -7.17 16.67 25.83
N PRO A 113 -8.50 16.78 25.70
CA PRO A 113 -9.28 17.51 26.69
C PRO A 113 -9.18 16.74 28.02
N LYS A 114 -8.58 17.36 29.03
CA LYS A 114 -8.60 16.87 30.40
C LYS A 114 -10.05 16.96 30.89
N ALA A 115 -10.64 15.80 31.21
CA ALA A 115 -11.89 15.77 31.95
C ALA A 115 -11.61 16.23 33.39
N GLU A 116 -11.95 17.48 33.70
CA GLU A 116 -12.04 17.98 35.07
C GLU A 116 -13.23 17.32 35.77
N ASN A 117 -12.96 16.39 36.68
CA ASN A 117 -13.95 15.92 37.65
C ASN A 117 -13.91 16.82 38.89
N GLY A 118 -14.67 17.91 38.87
CA GLY A 118 -15.04 18.71 40.04
C GLY A 118 -16.53 18.53 40.35
N GLY A 119 -16.85 18.08 41.57
CA GLY A 119 -18.19 17.64 41.95
C GLY A 119 -19.22 18.73 42.30
N GLY A 120 -20.44 18.28 42.58
CA GLY A 120 -21.43 19.00 43.40
C GLY A 120 -22.80 19.31 42.78
N SER A 121 -23.73 18.34 42.90
CA SER A 121 -25.17 18.45 43.23
C SER A 121 -26.07 19.60 42.69
N VAL A 122 -27.21 19.26 42.05
CA VAL A 122 -28.60 19.44 42.60
C VAL A 122 -29.71 18.96 41.60
N VAL A 123 -30.37 17.87 42.00
CA VAL A 123 -31.79 17.43 42.01
C VAL A 123 -32.86 17.86 40.97
N ARG A 124 -33.72 16.85 40.66
CA ARG A 124 -35.14 16.80 40.19
C ARG A 124 -35.26 16.53 38.67
N GLY A 125 -35.78 15.42 38.16
CA GLY A 125 -36.77 14.45 38.64
C GLY A 125 -37.95 14.47 37.66
N LEU A 126 -38.27 13.35 37.01
CA LEU A 126 -39.63 12.90 36.59
C LEU A 126 -39.58 11.68 35.64
N SER A 127 -40.09 10.56 36.16
CA SER A 127 -40.90 9.51 35.51
C SER A 127 -40.38 8.68 34.32
N ALA A 128 -40.15 7.38 34.59
CA ALA A 128 -40.45 6.26 33.66
C ALA A 128 -41.99 6.02 33.62
N PRO A 129 -42.61 5.05 32.88
CA PRO A 129 -42.10 3.84 32.17
C PRO A 129 -42.90 3.61 30.82
N PRO A 130 -43.22 2.39 30.30
CA PRO A 130 -42.71 1.02 30.46
C PRO A 130 -42.35 0.33 29.11
N GLY A 131 -41.75 -0.87 29.18
CA GLY A 131 -41.42 -1.72 28.03
C GLY A 131 -42.52 -2.67 27.52
N ARG A 132 -42.21 -3.38 26.43
CA ARG A 132 -42.76 -4.67 25.92
C ARG A 132 -41.94 -5.09 24.69
N THR A 133 -41.06 -6.09 24.74
CA THR A 133 -41.24 -7.56 24.54
C THR A 133 -41.83 -8.01 23.20
N ASN A 134 -40.96 -8.72 22.45
CA ASN A 134 -41.12 -9.90 21.57
C ASN A 134 -42.13 -9.92 20.41
N ARG A 135 -41.65 -10.27 19.20
CA ARG A 135 -42.13 -11.47 18.48
C ARG A 135 -41.25 -11.87 17.27
N SER A 136 -40.92 -13.15 17.27
CA SER A 136 -40.55 -14.00 16.13
C SER A 136 -41.75 -14.28 15.20
N GLU A 137 -41.46 -14.61 13.94
CA GLU A 137 -42.13 -15.57 13.01
C GLU A 137 -41.90 -15.07 11.56
N SER A 138 -41.12 -15.75 10.72
CA SER A 138 -41.44 -16.96 9.95
C SER A 138 -42.54 -16.72 8.90
N GLY A 139 -42.15 -16.74 7.63
CA GLY A 139 -43.03 -16.66 6.45
C GLY A 139 -42.22 -16.42 5.19
#